data_AF-A0A3M4KVX6-F1
#
_entry.id   AF-A0A3M4KVX6-F1
#
_cell.length_a   1.000
_cell.length_b   1.000
_cell.length_c   1.000
_cell.angle_alpha   90.00
_cell.angle_beta   90.00
_cell.angle_gamma   90.00
#
_symmetry.space_group_name_H-M   'P 1'
#
loop_
_entity.id
_entity.type
_entity.pdbx_description
1 polymer ?
#
loop_
_entity_poly.entity_id
_entity_poly.type
_entity_poly.pdbx_seq_one_letter_code
_entity_poly.pdbx_strand_id
1 'polypeptide(L)'
;MELDLTARILTSNEMTNLTAFDLGNLMKTNENVAAFGTRADAVADELIIKAEQRLGHPLPDSYKWFLRNYAGGEVGTEEIYSIYGIDFDGIQGGDIVFQHINELKNKSTTPEKLVISRTDLGEVFFFDYNTYKTMNARSS
;
A
#
# COMPACT_ATOMS: atom_id res chain seq x y z
N MET A 1 -28.87 20.79 7.01
CA MET A 1 -27.95 20.74 5.86
C MET A 1 -26.80 19.84 6.29
N GLU A 2 -26.78 18.62 5.80
CA GLU A 2 -25.76 17.63 6.17
C GLU A 2 -24.46 17.99 5.43
N LEU A 3 -23.34 18.03 6.14
CA LEU A 3 -22.04 18.26 5.52
C LEU A 3 -21.68 17.04 4.67
N ASP A 4 -21.25 17.26 3.43
CA ASP A 4 -20.67 16.22 2.59
C ASP A 4 -19.54 15.50 3.36
N LEU A 5 -19.45 14.19 3.16
CA LEU A 5 -18.45 13.32 3.80
C LEU A 5 -17.03 13.87 3.61
N THR A 6 -16.75 14.45 2.44
CA THR A 6 -15.49 15.14 2.13
C THR A 6 -15.23 16.33 3.06
N ALA A 7 -16.25 17.15 3.31
CA ALA A 7 -16.15 18.31 4.20
C ALA A 7 -15.99 17.89 5.67
N ARG A 8 -16.54 16.74 6.07
CA ARG A 8 -16.37 16.18 7.42
C ARG A 8 -14.94 15.66 7.63
N ILE A 9 -14.36 14.99 6.64
CA ILE A 9 -12.99 14.47 6.70
C ILE A 9 -11.96 15.60 6.79
N LEU A 10 -12.14 16.68 6.02
CA LEU A 10 -11.20 17.81 5.98
C LEU A 10 -11.28 18.72 7.23
N THR A 11 -12.34 18.65 8.03
CA THR A 11 -12.57 19.56 9.17
C THR A 11 -12.33 18.93 10.54
N SER A 12 -12.18 17.61 10.64
CA SER A 12 -11.83 16.93 11.89
C SER A 12 -10.33 16.63 11.96
N ASN A 13 -9.62 17.27 12.90
CA ASN A 13 -8.20 17.02 13.20
C ASN A 13 -7.97 15.70 14.00
N GLU A 14 -8.89 14.75 13.87
CA GLU A 14 -8.85 13.42 14.46
C GLU A 14 -8.59 12.44 13.31
N MET A 15 -7.65 11.50 13.46
CA MET A 15 -7.55 10.35 12.55
C MET A 15 -8.89 9.62 12.56
N THR A 16 -9.71 9.90 11.55
CA THR A 16 -11.02 9.29 11.40
C THR A 16 -10.81 7.81 11.15
N ASN A 17 -11.51 6.95 11.90
CA ASN A 17 -11.59 5.52 11.60
C ASN A 17 -12.40 5.34 10.31
N LEU A 18 -11.76 5.60 9.17
CA LEU A 18 -12.35 5.40 7.85
C LEU A 18 -12.56 3.90 7.61
N THR A 19 -13.79 3.52 7.25
CA THR A 19 -14.05 2.15 6.81
C THR A 19 -13.54 1.93 5.39
N ALA A 20 -13.41 0.68 4.97
CA ALA A 20 -13.12 0.33 3.57
C ALA A 20 -14.13 0.96 2.58
N PHE A 21 -15.39 1.11 3.00
CA PHE A 21 -16.42 1.75 2.20
C PHE A 21 -16.19 3.27 2.07
N ASP A 22 -15.87 3.95 3.18
CA ASP A 22 -15.58 5.38 3.18
C ASP A 22 -14.37 5.69 2.30
N LEU A 23 -13.31 4.88 2.41
CA LEU A 23 -12.12 5.02 1.59
C LEU A 23 -12.43 4.80 0.11
N GLY A 24 -13.23 3.77 -0.22
CA GLY A 24 -13.68 3.52 -1.58
C GLY A 24 -14.45 4.70 -2.19
N ASN A 25 -15.31 5.35 -1.39
CA ASN A 25 -16.01 6.56 -1.83
C ASN A 25 -15.05 7.73 -2.02
N LEU A 26 -14.11 7.93 -1.09
CA LEU A 26 -13.14 9.02 -1.17
C LEU A 26 -12.26 8.92 -2.41
N MET A 27 -11.78 7.72 -2.74
CA MET A 27 -10.98 7.50 -3.96
C MET A 27 -11.81 7.79 -5.22
N LYS A 28 -13.06 7.29 -5.26
CA LYS A 28 -13.96 7.51 -6.39
C LYS A 28 -14.33 8.98 -6.60
N THR A 29 -14.53 9.75 -5.53
CA THR A 29 -14.88 11.17 -5.64
C THR A 29 -13.69 12.06 -6.00
N ASN A 30 -12.47 11.52 -5.93
CA ASN A 30 -11.22 12.25 -6.19
C ASN A 30 -10.38 11.59 -7.30
N GLU A 31 -11.01 10.96 -8.29
CA GLU A 31 -10.33 10.32 -9.44
C GLU A 31 -9.45 11.29 -10.26
N ASN A 32 -9.69 12.61 -10.13
CA ASN A 32 -8.86 13.64 -10.73
C ASN A 32 -7.52 13.85 -10.03
N VAL A 33 -7.34 13.28 -8.83
CA VAL A 33 -6.10 13.31 -8.04
C VAL A 33 -5.58 11.91 -7.82
N ALA A 34 -6.43 10.93 -7.53
CA ALA A 34 -6.05 9.56 -7.25
C ALA A 34 -6.44 8.64 -8.41
N ALA A 35 -5.44 8.09 -9.10
CA ALA A 35 -5.64 7.18 -10.21
C ALA A 35 -5.21 5.77 -9.78
N PHE A 36 -6.19 4.96 -9.39
CA PHE A 36 -5.98 3.56 -9.02
C PHE A 36 -6.55 2.60 -10.06
N GLY A 37 -6.07 1.37 -10.04
CA GLY A 37 -6.73 0.27 -10.73
C GLY A 37 -8.12 -0.01 -10.15
N THR A 38 -8.81 -0.92 -10.82
CA THR A 38 -10.14 -1.36 -10.43
C THR A 38 -10.10 -2.79 -9.92
N ARG A 39 -11.27 -3.30 -9.50
CA ARG A 39 -11.40 -4.71 -9.13
C ARG A 39 -11.11 -5.67 -10.30
N ALA A 40 -11.21 -5.21 -11.55
CA ALA A 40 -10.82 -6.01 -12.71
C ALA A 40 -9.29 -6.20 -12.79
N ASP A 41 -8.54 -5.28 -12.20
CA ASP A 41 -7.08 -5.26 -12.17
C ASP A 41 -6.51 -5.91 -10.90
N ALA A 42 -7.40 -6.39 -10.01
CA ALA A 42 -7.08 -6.89 -8.68
C ALA A 42 -5.92 -7.90 -8.69
N VAL A 43 -5.00 -7.73 -7.75
CA VAL A 43 -3.92 -8.71 -7.55
C VAL A 43 -4.52 -10.00 -6.99
N ALA A 44 -4.28 -11.11 -7.70
CA ALA A 44 -4.73 -12.43 -7.29
C ALA A 44 -4.10 -12.87 -5.97
N ASP A 45 -4.86 -13.59 -5.14
CA ASP A 45 -4.38 -14.09 -3.84
C ASP A 45 -3.11 -14.95 -3.96
N GLU A 46 -2.98 -15.73 -5.02
CA GLU A 46 -1.78 -16.54 -5.28
C GLU A 46 -0.52 -15.67 -5.43
N LEU A 47 -0.63 -14.51 -6.08
CA LEU A 47 0.47 -13.57 -6.23
C LEU A 47 0.82 -12.90 -4.90
N ILE A 48 -0.19 -12.54 -4.10
CA ILE A 48 0.01 -11.99 -2.76
C ILE A 48 0.77 -12.99 -1.88
N ILE A 49 0.38 -14.26 -1.88
CA ILE A 49 1.06 -15.32 -1.11
C ILE A 49 2.52 -15.48 -1.56
N LYS A 50 2.77 -15.50 -2.88
CA LYS A 50 4.13 -15.59 -3.43
C LYS A 50 4.98 -14.37 -3.04
N ALA A 51 4.39 -13.17 -3.06
CA ALA A 51 5.06 -11.95 -2.62
C ALA A 51 5.42 -12.00 -1.13
N GLU A 52 4.48 -12.38 -0.26
CA GLU A 52 4.73 -12.54 1.19
C GLU A 52 5.86 -13.55 1.46
N GLN A 53 5.87 -14.69 0.75
CA GLN A 53 6.93 -15.69 0.83
C GLN A 53 8.29 -15.11 0.41
N ARG A 54 8.33 -14.32 -0.67
CA ARG A 54 9.57 -13.72 -1.18
C ARG A 54 10.10 -12.60 -0.30
N LEU A 55 9.21 -11.82 0.30
CA LEU A 55 9.50 -10.74 1.25
C LEU A 55 9.91 -11.28 2.63
N GLY A 56 9.46 -12.48 3.01
CA GLY A 56 9.68 -13.05 4.34
C GLY A 56 8.78 -12.46 5.43
N HIS A 57 7.76 -11.69 5.05
CA HIS A 57 6.82 -11.02 5.93
C HIS A 57 5.39 -11.08 5.37
N PRO A 58 4.36 -11.27 6.24
CA PRO A 58 2.97 -11.13 5.81
C PRO A 58 2.65 -9.67 5.55
N LEU A 59 1.96 -9.37 4.44
CA LEU A 59 1.48 -8.04 4.14
C LEU A 59 0.31 -7.67 5.08
N PRO A 60 0.22 -6.40 5.52
CA PRO A 60 -0.90 -5.95 6.35
C PRO A 60 -2.26 -6.18 5.65
N ASP A 61 -3.29 -6.53 6.43
CA ASP A 61 -4.61 -6.86 5.88
C ASP A 61 -5.25 -5.69 5.12
N SER A 62 -5.05 -4.45 5.58
CA SER A 62 -5.51 -3.25 4.88
C SER A 62 -4.83 -3.08 3.52
N TYR A 63 -3.56 -3.40 3.42
CA TYR A 63 -2.82 -3.34 2.15
C TYR A 63 -3.22 -4.47 1.20
N LYS A 64 -3.44 -5.69 1.72
CA LYS A 64 -4.01 -6.78 0.91
C LYS A 64 -5.42 -6.45 0.42
N TRP A 65 -6.24 -5.77 1.22
CA TRP A 65 -7.53 -5.26 0.76
C TRP A 65 -7.35 -4.26 -0.40
N PHE A 66 -6.40 -3.34 -0.29
CA PHE A 66 -6.10 -2.38 -1.35
C PHE A 66 -5.70 -3.09 -2.65
N LEU A 67 -4.74 -4.01 -2.60
CA LEU A 67 -4.28 -4.79 -3.75
C LEU A 67 -5.43 -5.58 -4.43
N ARG A 68 -6.35 -6.15 -3.66
CA ARG A 68 -7.50 -6.92 -4.17
C ARG A 68 -8.61 -6.09 -4.79
N ASN A 69 -8.66 -4.78 -4.54
CA ASN A 69 -9.76 -3.93 -5.00
C ASN A 69 -9.29 -2.84 -5.97
N TYR A 70 -8.01 -2.48 -5.90
CA TYR A 70 -7.43 -1.35 -6.62
C TYR A 70 -6.12 -1.68 -7.32
N ALA A 71 -5.54 -2.86 -7.06
CA ALA A 71 -4.25 -3.32 -7.59
C ALA A 71 -3.04 -2.48 -7.16
N GLY A 72 -3.08 -1.17 -7.37
CA GLY A 72 -2.02 -0.19 -7.17
C GLY A 72 -2.45 1.13 -7.81
N GLY A 73 -1.52 2.07 -7.91
CA GLY A 73 -1.73 3.33 -8.64
C GLY A 73 -1.14 4.50 -7.89
N GLU A 74 -1.61 5.70 -8.21
CA GLU A 74 -0.97 6.95 -7.80
C GLU A 74 -1.93 7.92 -7.14
N VAL A 75 -1.39 8.74 -6.23
CA VAL A 75 -2.09 9.92 -5.70
C VAL A 75 -1.27 11.14 -6.08
N GLY A 76 -1.86 12.01 -6.88
CA GLY A 76 -1.16 13.07 -7.60
C GLY A 76 -0.29 12.46 -8.68
N THR A 77 1.01 12.38 -8.40
CA THR A 77 2.03 11.77 -9.28
C THR A 77 2.84 10.70 -8.54
N GLU A 78 2.45 10.39 -7.30
CA GLU A 78 3.23 9.54 -6.40
C GLU A 78 2.63 8.15 -6.35
N GLU A 79 3.42 7.16 -6.77
CA GLU A 79 2.99 5.78 -6.86
C GLU A 79 2.91 5.13 -5.46
N ILE A 80 1.81 4.42 -5.22
CA ILE A 80 1.70 3.40 -4.19
C ILE A 80 1.97 2.06 -4.87
N TYR A 81 3.02 1.39 -4.43
CA TYR A 81 3.51 0.15 -5.03
C TYR A 81 2.43 -0.94 -5.06
N SER A 82 2.54 -1.81 -6.06
CA SER A 82 1.69 -2.96 -6.31
C SER A 82 2.51 -4.26 -6.32
N ILE A 83 1.91 -5.34 -6.80
CA ILE A 83 2.57 -6.62 -7.11
C ILE A 83 2.27 -6.90 -8.59
N TYR A 84 3.25 -6.70 -9.45
CA TYR A 84 3.07 -6.73 -10.90
C TYR A 84 3.49 -8.05 -11.56
N GLY A 85 4.16 -8.97 -10.86
CA GLY A 85 4.22 -10.32 -11.42
C GLY A 85 4.90 -11.41 -10.63
N ILE A 86 5.07 -12.54 -11.33
CA ILE A 86 5.45 -13.82 -10.77
C ILE A 86 6.98 -13.95 -10.67
N ASP A 87 7.69 -13.31 -11.60
CA ASP A 87 9.15 -13.23 -11.61
C ASP A 87 9.59 -11.89 -11.02
N PHE A 88 9.74 -11.86 -9.70
CA PHE A 88 10.10 -10.67 -8.94
C PHE A 88 11.50 -10.13 -9.25
N ASP A 89 12.33 -10.84 -10.01
CA ASP A 89 13.68 -10.38 -10.38
C ASP A 89 13.70 -9.69 -11.76
N GLY A 90 12.62 -9.84 -12.56
CA GLY A 90 12.52 -9.28 -13.92
C GLY A 90 11.62 -8.04 -14.06
N ILE A 91 10.87 -7.67 -13.03
CA ILE A 91 9.82 -6.64 -13.09
C ILE A 91 10.30 -5.34 -12.45
N GLN A 92 10.34 -4.26 -13.22
CA GLN A 92 10.83 -2.95 -12.79
C GLN A 92 9.66 -1.99 -12.51
N GLY A 93 9.92 -0.90 -11.78
CA GLY A 93 8.91 0.11 -11.42
C GLY A 93 8.34 -0.10 -10.02
N GLY A 94 7.06 0.19 -9.81
CA GLY A 94 6.39 0.09 -8.50
C GLY A 94 6.02 -1.32 -8.03
N ASP A 95 6.76 -2.36 -8.42
CA ASP A 95 6.59 -3.68 -7.81
C ASP A 95 7.25 -3.72 -6.43
N ILE A 96 6.46 -3.89 -5.37
CA ILE A 96 6.92 -3.82 -3.99
C ILE A 96 8.01 -4.85 -3.66
N VAL A 97 7.95 -6.03 -4.28
CA VAL A 97 8.89 -7.12 -3.99
C VAL A 97 10.23 -6.83 -4.66
N PHE A 98 10.21 -6.47 -5.95
CA PHE A 98 11.41 -6.07 -6.67
C PHE A 98 12.11 -4.88 -6.00
N GLN A 99 11.35 -3.84 -5.66
CA GLN A 99 11.87 -2.64 -5.00
C GLN A 99 12.54 -3.01 -3.67
N HIS A 100 11.88 -3.79 -2.82
CA HIS A 100 12.46 -4.20 -1.54
C HIS A 100 13.75 -5.02 -1.71
N ILE A 101 13.78 -5.99 -2.63
CA ILE A 101 14.97 -6.79 -2.91
C ILE A 101 16.14 -5.90 -3.37
N ASN A 102 15.89 -4.96 -4.28
CA ASN A 102 16.93 -4.09 -4.80
C ASN A 102 17.43 -3.09 -3.75
N GLU A 103 16.54 -2.57 -2.91
CA GLU A 103 16.93 -1.70 -1.81
C GLU A 103 17.80 -2.43 -0.78
N LEU A 104 17.49 -3.70 -0.48
CA LEU A 104 18.34 -4.54 0.37
C LEU A 104 19.72 -4.76 -0.26
N LYS A 105 19.78 -5.09 -1.55
CA LYS A 105 21.05 -5.24 -2.30
C LYS A 105 21.89 -3.96 -2.25
N ASN A 106 21.23 -2.81 -2.40
CA ASN A 106 21.86 -1.49 -2.39
C ASN A 106 22.08 -0.92 -0.98
N LYS A 107 21.71 -1.65 0.08
CA LYS A 107 21.81 -1.23 1.49
C LYS A 107 21.08 0.09 1.79
N SER A 108 20.01 0.39 1.05
CA SER A 108 19.18 1.59 1.23
C SER A 108 17.92 1.35 2.08
N THR A 109 17.67 0.10 2.49
CA THR A 109 16.62 -0.29 3.45
C THR A 109 17.10 -1.43 4.36
N THR A 110 16.26 -1.87 5.30
CA THR A 110 16.44 -3.08 6.12
C THR A 110 15.31 -4.07 5.87
N PRO A 111 15.46 -5.37 6.20
CA PRO A 111 14.41 -6.36 5.99
C PRO A 111 13.08 -5.99 6.66
N GLU A 112 13.13 -5.34 7.82
CA GLU A 112 11.96 -4.92 8.58
C GLU A 112 11.29 -3.66 8.04
N LYS A 113 11.90 -2.97 7.08
CA LYS A 113 11.40 -1.75 6.46
C LYS A 113 10.95 -2.02 5.03
N LEU A 114 9.65 -2.32 4.88
CA LEU A 114 9.04 -2.57 3.58
C LEU A 114 8.46 -1.28 3.00
N VAL A 115 9.20 -0.67 2.08
CA VAL A 115 8.80 0.57 1.41
C VAL A 115 7.62 0.34 0.47
N ILE A 116 6.63 1.22 0.51
CA ILE A 116 5.42 1.17 -0.33
C ILE A 116 5.27 2.37 -1.26
N SER A 117 6.03 3.44 -1.02
CA SER A 117 6.06 4.62 -1.87
C SER A 117 7.29 5.45 -1.54
N ARG A 118 7.88 6.05 -2.57
CA ARG A 118 8.91 7.08 -2.46
C ARG A 118 8.48 8.25 -3.32
N THR A 119 8.48 9.45 -2.73
CA THR A 119 8.06 10.64 -3.46
C THR A 119 9.24 11.31 -4.13
N ASP A 120 8.96 12.11 -5.16
CA ASP A 120 9.98 12.94 -5.82
C ASP A 120 10.60 13.98 -4.86
N LEU A 121 9.91 14.31 -3.77
CA LEU A 121 10.39 15.19 -2.71
C LEU A 121 11.22 14.47 -1.63
N GLY A 122 11.43 13.16 -1.78
CA GLY A 122 12.29 12.35 -0.91
C GLY A 122 11.60 11.77 0.32
N GLU A 123 10.27 11.86 0.43
CA GLU A 123 9.52 11.19 1.48
C GLU A 123 9.48 9.68 1.20
N VAL A 124 9.43 8.89 2.28
CA VAL A 124 9.44 7.42 2.19
C VAL A 124 8.37 6.88 3.11
N PHE A 125 7.38 6.24 2.52
CA PHE A 125 6.30 5.56 3.23
C PHE A 125 6.59 4.05 3.25
N PHE A 126 6.42 3.42 4.41
CA PHE A 126 6.79 2.01 4.59
C PHE A 126 6.01 1.36 5.73
N PHE A 127 5.91 0.03 5.67
CA PHE A 127 5.52 -0.78 6.81
C PHE A 127 6.75 -1.10 7.67
N ASP A 128 6.64 -0.86 8.98
CA ASP A 128 7.68 -1.18 9.95
C ASP A 128 7.37 -2.49 10.69
N TYR A 129 8.08 -3.55 10.32
CA TYR A 129 7.90 -4.87 10.93
C TYR A 129 8.55 -5.01 12.30
N ASN A 130 9.35 -4.04 12.76
CA ASN A 130 9.81 -4.03 14.16
C ASN A 130 8.64 -3.78 15.11
N THR A 131 7.74 -2.87 14.73
CA THR A 131 6.55 -2.53 15.53
C THR A 131 5.41 -3.51 15.29
N TYR A 132 5.25 -4.01 14.06
CA TYR A 132 4.22 -4.99 13.70
C TYR A 132 4.31 -6.30 14.49
N LYS A 133 5.52 -6.86 14.65
CA LYS A 133 5.74 -8.09 15.45
C LYS A 133 5.37 -7.88 16.92
N THR A 134 5.62 -6.68 17.45
CA THR A 134 5.36 -6.33 18.86
C THR A 134 3.85 -6.23 19.15
N MET A 135 3.04 -5.84 18.17
CA MET A 135 1.58 -5.79 18.31
C MET A 135 0.96 -7.19 18.31
N ASN A 136 1.39 -8.09 17.41
CA ASN A 136 0.85 -9.45 17.33
C ASN A 136 1.28 -10.36 18.49
N ALA A 137 2.45 -10.13 19.10
CA ALA A 137 2.89 -10.87 20.29
C ALA A 137 2.18 -10.47 21.59
N ARG A 138 1.48 -9.33 21.61
CA ARG A 138 0.66 -8.88 22.75
C ARG A 138 -0.80 -9.33 22.68
N SER A 139 -1.21 -9.89 21.54
CA SER A 139 -2.58 -10.35 21.26
C SER A 139 -2.73 -11.87 21.36
N SER A 140 -1.67 -12.58 21.75
CA SER A 140 -1.59 -14.04 21.86
C SER A 140 -1.33 -14.48 23.29
#